data_AF-A0A8S2RNR2-F1
#
_entry.id   AF-A0A8S2RNR2-F1
#
_cell.length_a   1.000
_cell.length_b   1.000
_cell.length_c   1.000
_cell.angle_alpha   90.00
_cell.angle_beta   90.00
_cell.angle_gamma   90.00
#
_symmetry.space_group_name_H-M   'P 1'
#
loop_
_entity.id
_entity.type
_entity.pdbx_description
1 polymer ?
#
loop_
_entity_poly.entity_id
_entity_poly.type
_entity_poly.pdbx_seq_one_letter_code
_entity_poly.pdbx_strand_id
1 'polypeptide(L)'
;AYLNINDAVKLLIHSDPSIINNASNETIQIKHNMDGTTIGTTTNILMSTIACIESGPNKQSALNVIPLGQFKFNKESRCEIDRVIPDEFINMMEKKLLCLKNLKLELDVHMSIDMKMMWQVMRLYGITGQNKHKCSHCTASNMAELGKYSAFDPSKGARTLDQQYEELVKSKPRFGYQHQPIFHRKLDYKKMKLRIADVLLAEIISLISTTTTLAERNQHLQNVLTFLRQRAKDKSQIYINKKNEIEAPGRLNVNMHERFLRDIPLYAIMNDNHKAFFIKKLCGDLFDIMNLYNISCIYQHVKKESINWCERYKNLFGADAVTIYSHVLDNHAFEFHQEYDNLGLYTLQDNEKFNDVTTIDFFMSTNKRNFNVQLLQKRVRLRLVDIGLKPQGALALNKLFSNWMIKDTVSAISAI
;
A
#
# COMPACT_ATOMS: atom_id res chain seq x y z
N ALA A 1 -8.01 18.14 -9.52
CA ALA A 1 -7.62 19.27 -8.65
C ALA A 1 -6.35 18.87 -7.93
N TYR A 2 -5.23 19.60 -8.08
CA TYR A 2 -3.93 19.16 -7.56
C TYR A 2 -3.00 20.32 -7.15
N LEU A 3 -2.05 20.02 -6.27
CA LEU A 3 -1.01 20.90 -5.73
C LEU A 3 0.35 20.54 -6.34
N ASN A 4 1.20 21.55 -6.56
CA ASN A 4 2.57 21.34 -7.02
C ASN A 4 3.39 20.55 -5.99
N ILE A 5 4.13 19.53 -6.43
CA ILE A 5 4.96 18.72 -5.52
C ILE A 5 5.98 19.56 -4.74
N ASN A 6 6.64 20.53 -5.37
CA ASN A 6 7.62 21.38 -4.69
C ASN A 6 6.96 22.24 -3.61
N ASP A 7 5.75 22.73 -3.84
CA ASP A 7 5.00 23.52 -2.85
C ASP A 7 4.52 22.63 -1.70
N ALA A 8 4.09 21.41 -2.01
CA ALA A 8 3.71 20.42 -1.00
C ALA A 8 4.91 20.02 -0.10
N VAL A 9 6.09 19.80 -0.70
CA VAL A 9 7.32 19.50 0.05
C VAL A 9 7.77 20.69 0.88
N LYS A 10 7.68 21.92 0.35
CA LYS A 10 7.91 23.15 1.15
C LYS A 10 7.02 23.20 2.38
N LEU A 11 5.74 22.89 2.26
CA LEU A 11 4.81 22.87 3.40
C LEU A 11 5.23 21.81 4.43
N LEU A 12 5.66 20.61 3.98
CA LEU A 12 6.18 19.58 4.89
C LEU A 12 7.40 20.07 5.65
N ILE A 13 8.39 20.64 4.95
CA ILE A 13 9.63 21.18 5.54
C ILE A 13 9.36 22.30 6.55
N HIS A 14 8.44 23.22 6.26
CA HIS A 14 8.10 24.29 7.21
C HIS A 14 7.45 23.72 8.47
N SER A 15 6.69 22.64 8.33
CA SER A 15 6.03 21.97 9.46
C SER A 15 6.99 21.10 10.27
N ASP A 16 8.05 20.62 9.62
CA ASP A 16 9.04 19.74 10.19
C ASP A 16 10.44 20.05 9.63
N PRO A 17 11.12 21.07 10.18
CA PRO A 17 12.46 21.46 9.71
C PRO A 17 13.49 20.34 9.82
N SER A 18 13.25 19.32 10.65
CA SER A 18 14.12 18.16 10.77
C SER A 18 14.27 17.36 9.47
N ILE A 19 13.31 17.50 8.53
CA ILE A 19 13.38 16.89 7.20
C ILE A 19 14.67 17.31 6.47
N ILE A 20 15.06 18.59 6.55
CA ILE A 20 16.30 19.06 5.91
C ILE A 20 17.52 18.46 6.61
N ASN A 21 17.51 18.41 7.94
CA ASN A 21 18.65 17.92 8.72
C ASN A 21 18.87 16.42 8.54
N ASN A 22 17.80 15.68 8.26
CA ASN A 22 17.82 14.24 8.03
C ASN A 22 17.99 13.86 6.56
N ALA A 23 17.93 14.83 5.64
CA ALA A 23 18.13 14.59 4.22
C ALA A 23 19.56 14.10 3.97
N SER A 24 19.70 12.98 3.26
CA SER A 24 21.00 12.41 2.91
C SER A 24 21.51 13.02 1.61
N ASN A 25 22.74 13.55 1.59
CA ASN A 25 23.40 14.04 0.36
C ASN A 25 22.53 15.01 -0.47
N GLU A 26 21.93 16.01 0.17
CA GLU A 26 21.04 16.99 -0.48
C GLU A 26 19.80 16.37 -1.15
N THR A 27 19.46 15.12 -0.83
CA THR A 27 18.30 14.40 -1.37
C THR A 27 17.24 14.21 -0.28
N ILE A 28 16.00 14.60 -0.59
CA ILE A 28 14.83 14.29 0.22
C ILE A 28 14.07 13.15 -0.43
N GLN A 29 13.81 12.10 0.35
CA GLN A 29 12.99 10.96 -0.05
C GLN A 29 11.52 11.27 0.22
N ILE A 30 10.76 11.35 -0.87
CA ILE A 30 9.32 11.62 -0.85
C ILE A 30 8.56 10.33 -1.09
N LYS A 31 7.71 9.95 -0.15
CA LYS A 31 6.73 8.90 -0.37
C LYS A 31 5.49 9.48 -1.04
N HIS A 32 5.20 9.07 -2.26
CA HIS A 32 3.99 9.40 -3.01
C HIS A 32 2.99 8.25 -2.92
N ASN A 33 1.84 8.52 -2.29
CA ASN A 33 0.76 7.55 -2.17
C ASN A 33 -0.36 7.84 -3.15
N MET A 34 -0.96 6.78 -3.67
CA MET A 34 -2.21 6.84 -4.41
C MET A 34 -3.15 5.72 -3.95
N ASP A 35 -4.38 6.09 -3.64
CA ASP A 35 -5.39 5.14 -3.18
C ASP A 35 -6.79 5.53 -3.67
N GLY A 36 -7.52 4.52 -4.13
CA GLY A 36 -8.91 4.67 -4.53
C GLY A 36 -9.81 4.48 -3.31
N THR A 37 -10.56 5.51 -2.94
CA THR A 37 -11.48 5.45 -1.80
C THR A 37 -12.90 5.85 -2.21
N THR A 38 -13.89 5.18 -1.60
CA THR A 38 -15.29 5.57 -1.70
C THR A 38 -15.63 6.44 -0.49
N ILE A 39 -15.98 7.69 -0.76
CA ILE A 39 -16.39 8.65 0.26
C ILE A 39 -17.91 8.83 0.19
N GLY A 40 -18.58 8.63 1.32
CA GLY A 40 -20.03 8.53 1.36
C GLY A 40 -20.54 7.22 0.76
N THR A 41 -21.67 7.26 0.05
CA THR A 41 -22.29 6.07 -0.56
C THR A 41 -21.99 5.91 -2.05
N THR A 42 -21.55 6.96 -2.74
CA THR A 42 -21.52 6.98 -4.22
C THR A 42 -20.32 7.70 -4.83
N THR A 43 -19.52 8.42 -4.04
CA THR A 43 -18.44 9.23 -4.61
C THR A 43 -17.12 8.50 -4.50
N ASN A 44 -16.59 8.04 -5.64
CA ASN A 44 -15.27 7.45 -5.70
C ASN A 44 -14.22 8.51 -6.03
N ILE A 45 -13.17 8.57 -5.22
CA ILE A 45 -12.11 9.56 -5.32
C ILE A 45 -10.77 8.82 -5.29
N LEU A 46 -9.95 9.13 -6.27
CA LEU A 46 -8.55 8.74 -6.28
C LEU A 46 -7.80 9.85 -5.55
N MET A 47 -7.32 9.51 -4.37
CA MET A 47 -6.53 10.40 -3.56
C MET A 47 -5.06 10.19 -3.91
N SER A 48 -4.37 11.28 -4.22
CA SER A 48 -2.92 11.32 -4.35
C SER A 48 -2.36 12.16 -3.22
N THR A 49 -1.40 11.64 -2.47
CA THR A 49 -0.80 12.31 -1.31
C THR A 49 0.71 12.14 -1.27
N ILE A 50 1.42 13.00 -0.55
CA ILE A 50 2.83 12.81 -0.23
C ILE A 50 3.12 12.90 1.25
N ALA A 51 4.21 12.25 1.66
CA ALA A 51 4.87 12.41 2.95
C ALA A 51 6.39 12.38 2.76
N CYS A 52 7.16 12.98 3.66
CA CYS A 52 8.62 12.82 3.67
C CYS A 52 9.01 11.60 4.52
N ILE A 53 9.96 10.80 4.03
CA ILE A 53 10.41 9.58 4.71
C ILE A 53 11.27 9.94 5.93
N GLU A 54 12.03 11.03 5.84
CA GLU A 54 12.88 11.61 6.88
C GLU A 54 12.13 12.01 8.15
N SER A 55 10.81 12.18 8.08
CA SER A 55 9.95 12.40 9.24
C SER A 55 9.91 11.20 10.20
N GLY A 56 10.33 10.02 9.74
CA GLY A 56 10.50 8.81 10.56
C GLY A 56 9.20 8.08 10.92
N PRO A 57 9.30 6.91 11.58
CA PRO A 57 8.17 6.00 11.81
C PRO A 57 7.16 6.55 12.84
N ASN A 58 7.63 7.37 13.78
CA ASN A 58 6.79 8.02 14.80
C ASN A 58 5.83 9.06 14.21
N LYS A 59 5.99 9.40 12.93
CA LYS A 59 5.20 10.40 12.21
C LYS A 59 4.25 9.79 11.17
N GLN A 60 3.91 8.50 11.26
CA GLN A 60 2.86 7.87 10.43
C GLN A 60 1.43 8.28 10.86
N SER A 61 1.11 9.56 10.68
CA SER A 61 -0.16 10.17 11.04
C SER A 61 -0.77 10.89 9.83
N ALA A 62 -2.09 11.10 9.85
CA ALA A 62 -2.78 11.88 8.83
C ALA A 62 -2.24 13.32 8.71
N LEU A 63 -1.60 13.85 9.75
CA LEU A 63 -1.03 15.20 9.75
C LEU A 63 0.24 15.30 8.92
N ASN A 64 0.98 14.21 8.73
CA ASN A 64 2.26 14.23 7.98
C ASN A 64 2.08 13.89 6.50
N VAL A 65 0.83 13.93 6.05
CA VAL A 65 0.43 13.67 4.67
C VAL A 65 -0.12 14.96 4.09
N ILE A 66 0.49 15.41 2.99
CA ILE A 66 -0.04 16.52 2.19
C ILE A 66 -0.79 15.94 1.01
N PRO A 67 -2.09 16.26 0.83
CA PRO A 67 -2.79 15.83 -0.35
C PRO A 67 -2.25 16.59 -1.58
N LEU A 68 -1.79 15.84 -2.56
CA LEU A 68 -1.34 16.36 -3.85
C LEU A 68 -2.47 16.45 -4.85
N GLY A 69 -3.44 15.53 -4.82
CA GLY A 69 -4.46 15.47 -5.87
C GLY A 69 -5.70 14.72 -5.44
N GLN A 70 -6.85 15.19 -5.92
CA GLN A 70 -8.13 14.50 -5.79
C GLN A 70 -8.81 14.41 -7.15
N PHE A 71 -8.99 13.17 -7.62
CA PHE A 71 -9.53 12.88 -8.94
C PHE A 71 -10.79 12.04 -8.78
N LYS A 72 -11.93 12.58 -9.20
CA LYS A 72 -13.21 11.84 -9.14
C LYS A 72 -13.25 10.83 -10.27
N PHE A 73 -13.51 9.57 -9.93
CA PHE A 73 -13.65 8.49 -10.91
C PHE A 73 -14.97 7.75 -10.73
N ASN A 74 -15.42 7.01 -11.75
CA ASN A 74 -16.67 6.25 -11.64
C ASN A 74 -16.44 4.86 -11.04
N LYS A 75 -15.40 4.17 -11.53
CA LYS A 75 -14.95 2.87 -11.06
C LYS A 75 -13.43 2.84 -11.06
N GLU A 76 -12.85 2.11 -10.11
CA GLU A 76 -11.40 1.92 -10.07
C GLU A 76 -11.01 0.93 -11.18
N SER A 77 -10.74 1.48 -12.36
CA SER A 77 -10.32 0.77 -13.55
C SER A 77 -9.21 1.56 -14.24
N ARG A 78 -8.40 0.86 -15.02
CA ARG A 78 -7.30 1.46 -15.79
C ARG A 78 -7.79 2.62 -16.68
N CYS A 79 -8.85 2.40 -17.48
CA CYS A 79 -9.38 3.43 -18.38
C CYS A 79 -9.88 4.67 -17.63
N GLU A 80 -10.45 4.50 -16.44
CA GLU A 80 -10.88 5.63 -15.63
C GLU A 80 -9.68 6.35 -15.03
N ILE A 81 -8.64 5.64 -14.59
CA ILE A 81 -7.41 6.25 -14.06
C ILE A 81 -6.70 7.08 -15.13
N ASP A 82 -6.55 6.54 -16.34
CA ASP A 82 -5.98 7.27 -17.48
C ASP A 82 -6.80 8.52 -17.83
N ARG A 83 -8.12 8.47 -17.65
CA ARG A 83 -9.03 9.59 -17.95
C ARG A 83 -8.97 10.70 -16.89
N VAL A 84 -8.77 10.35 -15.63
CA VAL A 84 -8.95 11.30 -14.52
C VAL A 84 -7.64 11.92 -14.01
N ILE A 85 -6.49 11.29 -14.26
CA ILE A 85 -5.18 11.84 -13.95
C ILE A 85 -4.69 12.66 -15.16
N PRO A 86 -4.53 13.99 -15.04
CA PRO A 86 -4.04 14.81 -16.14
C PRO A 86 -2.55 14.58 -16.42
N ASP A 87 -2.14 14.68 -17.68
CA ASP A 87 -0.72 14.56 -18.07
C ASP A 87 0.15 15.61 -17.37
N GLU A 88 -0.38 16.81 -17.11
CA GLU A 88 0.34 17.85 -16.39
C GLU A 88 0.65 17.44 -14.94
N PHE A 89 -0.23 16.64 -14.33
CA PHE A 89 0.02 16.08 -13.00
C PHE A 89 1.15 15.05 -13.04
N ILE A 90 1.17 14.18 -14.06
CA ILE A 90 2.22 13.19 -14.26
C ILE A 90 3.56 13.88 -14.46
N ASN A 91 3.64 14.82 -15.40
CA ASN A 91 4.85 15.60 -15.69
C ASN A 91 5.34 16.42 -14.48
N MET A 92 4.43 16.86 -13.61
CA MET A 92 4.78 17.54 -12.37
C MET A 92 5.49 16.60 -11.38
N MET A 93 5.06 15.34 -11.28
CA MET A 93 5.67 14.35 -10.40
C MET A 93 7.07 13.92 -10.85
N GLU A 94 7.42 14.11 -12.12
CA GLU A 94 8.77 13.85 -12.64
C GLU A 94 9.79 14.93 -12.26
N LYS A 95 9.34 16.07 -11.70
CA LYS A 95 10.25 17.13 -11.26
C LYS A 95 11.01 16.70 -10.00
N LYS A 96 12.33 16.57 -10.14
CA LYS A 96 13.22 16.10 -9.08
C LYS A 96 13.98 17.21 -8.33
N LEU A 97 13.73 18.49 -8.61
CA LEU A 97 14.57 19.55 -8.03
C LEU A 97 13.75 20.59 -7.27
N LEU A 98 14.15 20.82 -6.02
CA LEU A 98 13.56 21.78 -5.09
C LEU A 98 14.60 22.85 -4.73
N CYS A 99 14.28 24.11 -5.02
CA CYS A 99 15.07 25.25 -4.55
C CYS A 99 14.44 25.88 -3.31
N LEU A 100 15.21 25.95 -2.22
CA LEU A 100 14.86 26.62 -0.97
C LEU A 100 15.89 27.69 -0.64
N LYS A 101 15.58 28.96 -0.93
CA LYS A 101 16.53 30.08 -0.76
C LYS A 101 17.88 29.77 -1.44
N ASN A 102 18.91 29.43 -0.67
CA ASN A 102 20.26 29.14 -1.15
C ASN A 102 20.56 27.64 -1.26
N LEU A 103 19.61 26.78 -0.92
CA LEU A 103 19.76 25.32 -0.93
C LEU A 103 19.05 24.74 -2.15
N LYS A 104 19.76 23.87 -2.88
CA LYS A 104 19.18 23.03 -3.92
C LYS A 104 19.11 21.62 -3.38
N LEU A 105 17.92 21.02 -3.46
CA LEU A 105 17.66 19.68 -3.00
C LEU A 105 17.12 18.84 -4.15
N GLU A 106 17.56 17.60 -4.24
CA GLU A 106 16.96 16.59 -5.09
C GLU A 106 15.76 15.94 -4.37
N LEU A 107 14.70 15.65 -5.11
CA LEU A 107 13.55 14.89 -4.64
C LEU A 107 13.63 13.49 -5.25
N ASP A 108 13.87 12.48 -4.42
CA ASP A 108 13.67 11.08 -4.80
C ASP A 108 12.24 10.68 -4.47
N VAL A 109 11.42 10.43 -5.49
CA VAL A 109 10.01 10.10 -5.32
C VAL A 109 9.84 8.57 -5.30
N HIS A 110 9.27 8.08 -4.21
CA HIS A 110 8.99 6.68 -3.94
C HIS A 110 7.48 6.44 -3.94
N MET A 111 7.01 5.67 -4.91
CA MET A 111 5.60 5.26 -4.97
C MET A 111 5.27 4.26 -3.87
N SER A 112 4.27 4.55 -3.06
CA SER A 112 3.69 3.58 -2.13
C SER A 112 2.21 3.42 -2.47
N ILE A 113 1.88 2.31 -3.14
CA ILE A 113 0.53 2.01 -3.62
C ILE A 113 0.26 0.53 -3.49
N ASP A 114 -0.99 0.16 -3.24
CA ASP A 114 -1.33 -1.25 -3.14
C ASP A 114 -1.16 -1.99 -4.47
N MET A 115 -1.09 -3.33 -4.41
CA MET A 115 -0.87 -4.17 -5.59
C MET A 115 -1.90 -3.97 -6.70
N LYS A 116 -3.15 -3.65 -6.36
CA LYS A 116 -4.22 -3.46 -7.35
C LYS A 116 -4.02 -2.14 -8.09
N MET A 117 -3.76 -1.07 -7.35
CA MET A 117 -3.39 0.24 -7.90
C MET A 117 -2.07 0.15 -8.68
N MET A 118 -1.11 -0.66 -8.20
CA MET A 118 0.16 -0.89 -8.89
C MET A 118 -0.03 -1.39 -10.30
N TRP A 119 -0.92 -2.34 -10.55
CA TRP A 119 -1.17 -2.76 -11.95
C TRP A 119 -1.87 -1.73 -12.79
N GLN A 120 -2.74 -0.92 -12.19
CA GLN A 120 -3.41 0.14 -12.93
C GLN A 120 -2.38 1.20 -13.37
N VAL A 121 -1.51 1.63 -12.45
CA VAL A 121 -0.44 2.59 -12.72
C VAL A 121 0.62 2.03 -13.67
N MET A 122 1.03 0.77 -13.48
CA MET A 122 1.99 0.10 -14.36
C MET A 122 1.36 -0.33 -15.69
N ARG A 123 0.05 -0.12 -15.86
CA ARG A 123 -0.77 -0.49 -17.02
C ARG A 123 -0.59 -1.96 -17.44
N LEU A 124 -0.68 -2.83 -16.44
CA LEU A 124 -0.62 -4.29 -16.56
C LEU A 124 -2.04 -4.89 -16.58
N TYR A 125 -2.23 -6.02 -17.26
CA TYR A 125 -3.46 -6.82 -17.12
C TYR A 125 -3.63 -7.23 -15.64
N GLY A 126 -4.82 -6.98 -15.07
CA GLY A 126 -5.10 -7.15 -13.63
C GLY A 126 -5.01 -8.59 -13.07
N ILE A 127 -5.21 -8.74 -11.73
CA ILE A 127 -5.06 -10.03 -10.98
C ILE A 127 -5.84 -11.15 -11.66
N THR A 128 -7.07 -10.81 -12.07
CA THR A 128 -8.12 -11.74 -12.46
C THR A 128 -8.18 -11.82 -13.98
N GLY A 129 -7.75 -12.95 -14.55
CA GLY A 129 -7.82 -13.19 -15.99
C GLY A 129 -6.84 -14.27 -16.48
N GLN A 130 -6.72 -14.41 -17.80
CA GLN A 130 -5.78 -15.32 -18.48
C GLN A 130 -4.31 -14.86 -18.42
N ASN A 131 -4.00 -13.78 -17.71
CA ASN A 131 -2.63 -13.28 -17.58
C ASN A 131 -1.80 -14.27 -16.77
N LYS A 132 -0.84 -14.92 -17.44
CA LYS A 132 0.13 -15.83 -16.81
C LYS A 132 1.11 -15.07 -15.91
N HIS A 133 1.39 -13.80 -16.22
CA HIS A 133 2.39 -12.98 -15.54
C HIS A 133 1.75 -12.08 -14.50
N LYS A 134 1.39 -12.67 -13.35
CA LYS A 134 0.62 -11.99 -12.31
C LYS A 134 1.45 -10.99 -11.50
N CYS A 135 2.77 -11.15 -11.39
CA CYS A 135 3.60 -10.23 -10.62
C CYS A 135 3.74 -8.86 -11.30
N SER A 136 3.61 -7.77 -10.54
CA SER A 136 3.89 -6.38 -10.98
C SER A 136 5.39 -6.04 -11.06
N HIS A 137 6.24 -6.82 -10.38
CA HIS A 137 7.68 -6.54 -10.26
C HIS A 137 8.53 -7.36 -11.22
N CYS A 138 8.12 -8.60 -11.50
CA CYS A 138 8.82 -9.51 -12.40
C CYS A 138 7.87 -10.16 -13.41
N THR A 139 8.45 -10.86 -14.38
CA THR A 139 7.74 -11.60 -15.44
C THR A 139 7.45 -13.05 -15.05
N ALA A 140 7.39 -13.39 -13.76
CA ALA A 140 7.09 -14.76 -13.33
C ALA A 140 5.75 -15.25 -13.89
N SER A 141 5.77 -16.40 -14.58
CA SER A 141 4.55 -17.09 -15.04
C SER A 141 4.00 -18.09 -14.04
N ASN A 142 4.82 -18.51 -13.09
CA ASN A 142 4.46 -19.43 -12.02
C ASN A 142 4.87 -18.81 -10.67
N MET A 143 3.89 -18.55 -9.81
CA MET A 143 4.15 -17.92 -8.50
C MET A 143 4.87 -18.86 -7.53
N ALA A 144 4.79 -20.18 -7.74
CA ALA A 144 5.41 -21.19 -6.89
C ALA A 144 6.91 -21.42 -7.15
N GLU A 145 7.48 -20.72 -8.12
CA GLU A 145 8.92 -20.70 -8.40
C GLU A 145 9.64 -19.73 -7.48
N LEU A 146 9.85 -20.20 -6.25
CA LEU A 146 10.49 -19.45 -5.18
C LEU A 146 11.99 -19.24 -5.42
N GLY A 147 12.53 -18.09 -5.04
CA GLY A 147 13.93 -17.69 -5.09
C GLY A 147 14.51 -17.45 -6.51
N LYS A 148 13.68 -17.49 -7.55
CA LYS A 148 14.14 -17.43 -8.95
C LYS A 148 14.10 -16.04 -9.57
N TYR A 149 13.26 -15.16 -9.06
CA TYR A 149 12.94 -13.89 -9.69
C TYR A 149 13.51 -12.71 -8.93
N SER A 150 13.65 -11.58 -9.61
CA SER A 150 14.06 -10.30 -9.02
C SER A 150 13.14 -9.17 -9.47
N ALA A 151 13.00 -8.15 -8.63
CA ALA A 151 12.37 -6.88 -8.95
C ALA A 151 13.34 -5.89 -9.62
N PHE A 152 14.65 -6.13 -9.51
CA PHE A 152 15.72 -5.21 -9.94
C PHE A 152 16.68 -5.79 -10.99
N ASP A 153 16.84 -7.11 -11.07
CA ASP A 153 17.72 -7.80 -12.03
C ASP A 153 16.94 -8.29 -13.27
N PRO A 154 17.11 -7.66 -14.45
CA PRO A 154 16.40 -8.07 -15.68
C PRO A 154 16.71 -9.50 -16.12
N SER A 155 17.91 -10.02 -15.81
CA SER A 155 18.28 -11.40 -16.13
C SER A 155 17.44 -12.43 -15.36
N LYS A 156 16.91 -12.02 -14.21
CA LYS A 156 15.97 -12.78 -13.36
C LYS A 156 14.52 -12.35 -13.56
N GLY A 157 14.22 -11.78 -14.73
CA GLY A 157 12.86 -11.42 -15.12
C GLY A 157 12.33 -10.17 -14.43
N ALA A 158 13.17 -9.31 -13.85
CA ALA A 158 12.71 -7.97 -13.47
C ALA A 158 12.12 -7.28 -14.69
N ARG A 159 10.92 -6.73 -14.52
CA ARG A 159 10.31 -5.95 -15.59
C ARG A 159 11.21 -4.72 -15.87
N THR A 160 11.18 -4.12 -17.04
CA THR A 160 11.85 -2.82 -17.30
C THR A 160 10.99 -1.95 -18.20
N LEU A 161 11.25 -0.64 -18.23
CA LEU A 161 10.56 0.26 -19.17
C LEU A 161 10.90 -0.11 -20.60
N ASP A 162 12.18 -0.37 -20.89
CA ASP A 162 12.64 -0.78 -22.23
C ASP A 162 11.92 -2.04 -22.70
N GLN A 163 11.86 -3.07 -21.86
CA GLN A 163 11.11 -4.29 -22.15
C GLN A 163 9.62 -4.00 -22.38
N GLN A 164 9.04 -3.08 -21.60
CA GLN A 164 7.64 -2.69 -21.78
C GLN A 164 7.43 -1.98 -23.12
N TYR A 165 8.29 -1.04 -23.51
CA TYR A 165 8.23 -0.38 -24.81
C TYR A 165 8.35 -1.38 -25.96
N GLU A 166 9.32 -2.30 -25.89
CA GLU A 166 9.52 -3.35 -26.88
C GLU A 166 8.32 -4.30 -26.99
N GLU A 167 7.66 -4.63 -25.89
CA GLU A 167 6.49 -5.52 -25.92
C GLU A 167 5.23 -4.81 -26.43
N LEU A 168 5.09 -3.50 -26.20
CA LEU A 168 3.91 -2.73 -26.64
C LEU A 168 3.86 -2.50 -28.15
N VAL A 169 5.02 -2.54 -28.84
CA VAL A 169 5.05 -2.48 -30.31
C VAL A 169 4.70 -3.81 -30.96
N LYS A 170 4.65 -4.91 -30.21
CA LYS A 170 4.30 -6.24 -30.74
C LYS A 170 2.80 -6.37 -30.91
N SER A 171 2.38 -7.08 -31.96
CA SER A 171 0.96 -7.38 -32.22
C SER A 171 0.30 -8.21 -31.10
N LYS A 172 1.08 -8.94 -30.31
CA LYS A 172 0.64 -9.71 -29.14
C LYS A 172 1.66 -9.57 -27.99
N PRO A 173 1.49 -8.60 -27.09
CA PRO A 173 2.35 -8.43 -25.91
C PRO A 173 2.31 -9.66 -25.01
N ARG A 174 3.48 -10.15 -24.55
CA ARG A 174 3.61 -11.43 -23.84
C ARG A 174 3.52 -11.28 -22.32
N PHE A 175 4.08 -10.21 -21.75
CA PHE A 175 4.22 -10.05 -20.30
C PHE A 175 3.08 -9.28 -19.63
N GLY A 176 1.93 -9.20 -20.31
CA GLY A 176 0.75 -8.53 -19.80
C GLY A 176 0.84 -7.00 -19.78
N TYR A 177 1.78 -6.41 -20.51
CA TYR A 177 1.84 -4.96 -20.74
C TYR A 177 0.70 -4.54 -21.68
N GLN A 178 0.05 -3.43 -21.34
CA GLN A 178 -1.05 -2.89 -22.15
C GLN A 178 -0.75 -1.51 -22.72
N HIS A 179 -0.04 -0.68 -21.95
CA HIS A 179 0.35 0.68 -22.30
C HIS A 179 1.61 1.06 -21.51
N GLN A 180 2.19 2.24 -21.77
CA GLN A 180 3.32 2.77 -21.00
C GLN A 180 2.89 3.07 -19.55
N PRO A 181 3.72 2.84 -18.52
CA PRO A 181 3.33 3.07 -17.15
C PRO A 181 3.14 4.57 -16.86
N ILE A 182 2.25 4.90 -15.92
CA ILE A 182 2.03 6.28 -15.45
C ILE A 182 3.17 6.73 -14.54
N PHE A 183 3.67 5.82 -13.70
CA PHE A 183 4.76 6.09 -12.74
C PHE A 183 5.71 4.89 -12.68
N HIS A 184 6.95 5.14 -12.24
CA HIS A 184 7.96 4.12 -12.00
C HIS A 184 7.66 3.32 -10.71
N ARG A 185 8.10 2.05 -10.65
CA ARG A 185 7.75 1.08 -9.59
C ARG A 185 8.06 1.56 -8.17
N LYS A 186 7.30 1.07 -7.16
CA LYS A 186 7.73 0.76 -5.77
C LYS A 186 6.59 0.12 -4.92
N LEU A 187 6.92 -0.80 -4.00
CA LEU A 187 6.02 -1.78 -3.35
C LEU A 187 5.21 -1.24 -2.14
N ASP A 188 3.96 -1.71 -1.95
CA ASP A 188 3.24 -1.66 -0.66
C ASP A 188 3.52 -2.91 0.20
N TYR A 189 4.15 -2.68 1.35
CA TYR A 189 4.52 -3.71 2.31
C TYR A 189 3.38 -4.10 3.29
N LYS A 190 2.47 -3.17 3.63
CA LYS A 190 1.49 -3.37 4.70
C LYS A 190 0.37 -4.34 4.29
N LYS A 191 -0.17 -4.19 3.08
CA LYS A 191 -1.25 -5.08 2.61
C LYS A 191 -0.73 -6.48 2.31
N MET A 192 0.58 -6.67 2.08
CA MET A 192 1.18 -8.00 1.93
C MET A 192 0.97 -8.86 3.19
N LYS A 193 1.31 -8.31 4.37
CA LYS A 193 1.08 -8.98 5.67
C LYS A 193 -0.37 -9.43 5.83
N LEU A 194 -1.32 -8.55 5.53
CA LEU A 194 -2.75 -8.84 5.64
C LEU A 194 -3.18 -9.98 4.70
N ARG A 195 -2.72 -9.94 3.44
CA ARG A 195 -3.15 -10.89 2.41
C ARG A 195 -2.57 -12.28 2.59
N ILE A 196 -1.33 -12.38 3.06
CA ILE A 196 -0.75 -13.68 3.41
C ILE A 196 -1.49 -14.27 4.63
N ALA A 197 -1.85 -13.44 5.60
CA ALA A 197 -2.64 -13.88 6.75
C ALA A 197 -4.05 -14.35 6.37
N ASP A 198 -4.74 -13.63 5.47
CA ASP A 198 -6.06 -14.04 4.92
C ASP A 198 -5.97 -15.47 4.33
N VAL A 199 -4.96 -15.71 3.48
CA VAL A 199 -4.76 -17.00 2.78
C VAL A 199 -4.38 -18.10 3.77
N LEU A 200 -3.43 -17.84 4.67
CA LEU A 200 -3.01 -18.80 5.68
C LEU A 200 -4.19 -19.26 6.55
N LEU A 201 -5.07 -18.33 6.91
CA LEU A 201 -6.28 -18.65 7.66
C LEU A 201 -7.26 -19.51 6.84
N ALA A 202 -7.47 -19.20 5.56
CA ALA A 202 -8.29 -20.01 4.67
C ALA A 202 -7.74 -21.44 4.50
N GLU A 203 -6.42 -21.58 4.36
CA GLU A 203 -5.75 -22.89 4.29
C GLU A 203 -5.94 -23.71 5.58
N ILE A 204 -5.81 -23.08 6.75
CA ILE A 204 -6.07 -23.74 8.04
C ILE A 204 -7.52 -24.23 8.11
N ILE A 205 -8.49 -23.42 7.69
CA ILE A 205 -9.92 -23.80 7.69
C ILE A 205 -10.18 -24.91 6.67
N SER A 206 -9.51 -24.88 5.52
CA SER A 206 -9.57 -25.93 4.50
C SER A 206 -9.10 -27.28 5.07
N LEU A 207 -7.97 -27.28 5.78
CA LEU A 207 -7.47 -28.49 6.46
C LEU A 207 -8.47 -29.04 7.49
N ILE A 208 -9.07 -28.17 8.29
CA ILE A 208 -10.13 -28.56 9.24
C ILE A 208 -11.36 -29.13 8.50
N SER A 209 -11.64 -28.64 7.29
CA SER A 209 -12.75 -29.11 6.47
C SER A 209 -12.51 -30.47 5.82
N THR A 210 -11.27 -30.97 5.84
CA THR A 210 -10.90 -32.31 5.33
C THR A 210 -10.93 -33.41 6.40
N THR A 211 -11.46 -33.14 7.59
CA THR A 211 -11.62 -34.15 8.66
C THR A 211 -12.62 -35.25 8.27
N THR A 212 -12.48 -36.40 8.93
CA THR A 212 -13.08 -37.69 8.57
C THR A 212 -14.60 -37.72 8.57
N THR A 213 -15.26 -36.94 9.43
CA THR A 213 -16.73 -36.90 9.50
C THR A 213 -17.29 -35.48 9.45
N LEU A 214 -18.51 -35.33 8.91
CA LEU A 214 -19.22 -34.05 8.86
C LEU A 214 -19.49 -33.46 10.26
N ALA A 215 -19.72 -34.32 11.26
CA ALA A 215 -19.95 -33.91 12.64
C ALA A 215 -18.68 -33.30 13.25
N GLU A 216 -17.53 -33.97 13.12
CA GLU A 216 -16.22 -33.47 13.57
C GLU A 216 -15.88 -32.16 12.87
N ARG A 217 -16.05 -32.10 11.54
CA ARG A 217 -15.87 -30.87 10.77
C ARG A 217 -16.69 -29.72 11.33
N ASN A 218 -17.99 -29.91 11.52
CA ASN A 218 -18.87 -28.86 12.03
C ASN A 218 -18.45 -28.41 13.43
N GLN A 219 -18.09 -29.36 14.30
CA GLN A 219 -17.61 -29.05 15.64
C GLN A 219 -16.33 -28.21 15.62
N HIS A 220 -15.32 -28.60 14.84
CA HIS A 220 -14.06 -27.84 14.74
C HIS A 220 -14.26 -26.45 14.14
N LEU A 221 -15.10 -26.31 13.10
CA LEU A 221 -15.44 -25.01 12.53
C LEU A 221 -16.19 -24.12 13.54
N GLN A 222 -17.10 -24.68 14.34
CA GLN A 222 -17.75 -23.94 15.43
C GLN A 222 -16.76 -23.53 16.53
N ASN A 223 -15.77 -24.36 16.85
CA ASN A 223 -14.72 -24.02 17.80
C ASN A 223 -13.86 -22.86 17.28
N VAL A 224 -13.49 -22.87 16.00
CA VAL A 224 -12.78 -21.75 15.34
C VAL A 224 -13.62 -20.48 15.40
N LEU A 225 -14.90 -20.54 15.00
CA LEU A 225 -15.80 -19.38 15.05
C LEU A 225 -15.99 -18.84 16.47
N THR A 226 -16.15 -19.73 17.45
CA THR A 226 -16.27 -19.35 18.86
C THR A 226 -15.02 -18.64 19.33
N PHE A 227 -13.84 -19.18 19.03
CA PHE A 227 -12.56 -18.55 19.34
C PHE A 227 -12.42 -17.16 18.69
N LEU A 228 -12.73 -17.04 17.40
CA LEU A 228 -12.66 -15.78 16.67
C LEU A 228 -13.60 -14.73 17.26
N ARG A 229 -14.85 -15.11 17.55
CA ARG A 229 -15.87 -14.24 18.16
C ARG A 229 -15.50 -13.82 19.58
N GLN A 230 -14.85 -14.68 20.37
CA GLN A 230 -14.36 -14.32 21.71
C GLN A 230 -13.24 -13.27 21.66
N ARG A 231 -12.40 -13.31 20.62
CA ARG A 231 -11.25 -12.41 20.47
C ARG A 231 -11.60 -11.11 19.73
N ALA A 232 -12.66 -11.12 18.92
CA ALA A 232 -13.25 -9.94 18.32
C ALA A 232 -14.05 -9.14 19.36
N LYS A 233 -13.93 -7.80 19.34
CA LYS A 233 -14.72 -6.93 20.23
C LYS A 233 -16.21 -6.93 19.87
N ASP A 234 -16.54 -7.20 18.60
CA ASP A 234 -17.90 -7.25 18.09
C ASP A 234 -18.26 -8.69 17.69
N LYS A 235 -19.11 -9.34 18.49
CA LYS A 235 -19.20 -10.81 18.58
C LYS A 235 -20.15 -11.47 17.58
N SER A 236 -20.99 -10.71 16.89
CA SER A 236 -22.28 -11.23 16.38
C SER A 236 -22.31 -11.60 14.89
N GLN A 237 -21.26 -11.35 14.11
CA GLN A 237 -21.37 -11.47 12.64
C GLN A 237 -20.14 -12.08 11.93
N ILE A 238 -19.21 -12.72 12.65
CA ILE A 238 -18.15 -13.53 12.01
C ILE A 238 -18.72 -14.90 11.66
N TYR A 239 -18.62 -15.31 10.40
CA TYR A 239 -19.00 -16.64 9.91
C TYR A 239 -17.99 -17.15 8.86
N ILE A 240 -18.07 -18.45 8.55
CA ILE A 240 -17.28 -19.07 7.47
C ILE A 240 -18.22 -19.29 6.29
N ASN A 241 -17.86 -18.77 5.12
CA ASN A 241 -18.66 -18.88 3.91
C ASN A 241 -18.51 -20.26 3.24
N LYS A 242 -19.24 -20.50 2.15
CA LYS A 242 -19.18 -21.77 1.40
C LYS A 242 -17.81 -22.07 0.76
N LYS A 243 -16.94 -21.07 0.65
CA LYS A 243 -15.57 -21.17 0.14
C LYS A 243 -14.54 -21.39 1.24
N ASN A 244 -14.96 -21.65 2.48
CA ASN A 244 -14.10 -21.77 3.66
C ASN A 244 -13.32 -20.48 4.00
N GLU A 245 -13.83 -19.31 3.58
CA GLU A 245 -13.27 -18.01 3.93
C GLU A 245 -14.04 -17.41 5.11
N ILE A 246 -13.36 -16.68 5.99
CA ILE A 246 -14.02 -15.95 7.06
C ILE A 246 -14.61 -14.65 6.51
N GLU A 247 -15.90 -14.46 6.72
CA GLU A 247 -16.61 -13.22 6.46
C GLU A 247 -16.99 -12.57 7.81
N ALA A 248 -16.81 -11.25 7.88
CA ALA A 248 -17.14 -10.42 9.02
C ALA A 248 -17.62 -9.04 8.52
N PRO A 249 -18.41 -8.28 9.32
CA PRO A 249 -18.80 -6.92 8.98
C PRO A 249 -17.57 -6.04 9.15
N GLY A 250 -17.07 -5.54 8.03
CA GLY A 250 -15.71 -5.02 7.97
C GLY A 250 -14.70 -6.16 7.86
N ARG A 251 -13.71 -5.99 6.98
CA ARG A 251 -12.62 -6.96 6.85
C ARG A 251 -11.83 -7.02 8.16
N LEU A 252 -11.38 -8.22 8.53
CA LEU A 252 -10.46 -8.39 9.65
C LEU A 252 -9.22 -7.51 9.44
N ASN A 253 -8.88 -6.67 10.41
CA ASN A 253 -7.68 -5.83 10.31
C ASN A 253 -6.41 -6.63 10.66
N VAL A 254 -5.22 -6.04 10.44
CA VAL A 254 -3.92 -6.69 10.66
C VAL A 254 -3.75 -7.16 12.11
N ASN A 255 -4.16 -6.36 13.09
CA ASN A 255 -4.01 -6.70 14.51
C ASN A 255 -4.91 -7.87 14.92
N MET A 256 -6.11 -7.96 14.32
CA MET A 256 -7.00 -9.11 14.53
C MET A 256 -6.39 -10.37 13.92
N HIS A 257 -5.89 -10.31 12.70
CA HIS A 257 -5.19 -11.43 12.07
C HIS A 257 -4.02 -11.94 12.90
N GLU A 258 -3.17 -11.02 13.38
CA GLU A 258 -2.03 -11.38 14.22
C GLU A 258 -2.45 -12.09 15.50
N ARG A 259 -3.41 -11.52 16.23
CA ARG A 259 -3.94 -12.16 17.44
C ARG A 259 -4.56 -13.52 17.13
N PHE A 260 -5.30 -13.64 16.04
CA PHE A 260 -5.96 -14.89 15.68
C PHE A 260 -4.96 -15.98 15.29
N LEU A 261 -4.03 -15.69 14.38
CA LEU A 261 -3.10 -16.68 13.88
C LEU A 261 -2.04 -17.08 14.93
N ARG A 262 -1.67 -16.19 15.85
CA ARG A 262 -0.77 -16.55 16.96
C ARG A 262 -1.46 -17.42 18.01
N ASP A 263 -2.73 -17.13 18.31
CA ASP A 263 -3.45 -17.75 19.44
C ASP A 263 -4.42 -18.86 19.03
N ILE A 264 -4.59 -19.16 17.74
CA ILE A 264 -5.52 -20.18 17.25
C ILE A 264 -5.24 -21.53 17.95
N PRO A 265 -6.26 -22.18 18.52
CA PRO A 265 -6.07 -23.40 19.32
C PRO A 265 -5.94 -24.64 18.42
N LEU A 266 -4.90 -24.68 17.56
CA LEU A 266 -4.72 -25.70 16.52
C LEU A 266 -4.79 -27.14 17.07
N TYR A 267 -4.18 -27.41 18.23
CA TYR A 267 -4.22 -28.73 18.87
C TYR A 267 -5.62 -29.17 19.32
N ALA A 268 -6.57 -28.24 19.50
CA ALA A 268 -7.95 -28.55 19.86
C ALA A 268 -8.88 -28.67 18.62
N ILE A 269 -8.40 -28.29 17.44
CA ILE A 269 -9.21 -28.23 16.20
C ILE A 269 -8.62 -29.07 15.06
N MET A 270 -7.46 -29.69 15.26
CA MET A 270 -6.80 -30.56 14.28
C MET A 270 -6.45 -31.91 14.90
N ASN A 271 -6.64 -32.98 14.12
CA ASN A 271 -6.33 -34.34 14.55
C ASN A 271 -4.82 -34.66 14.50
N ASP A 272 -4.07 -33.97 13.63
CA ASP A 272 -2.63 -34.17 13.47
C ASP A 272 -1.85 -33.12 14.29
N ASN A 273 -1.37 -33.55 15.46
CA ASN A 273 -0.59 -32.70 16.37
C ASN A 273 0.76 -32.26 15.78
N HIS A 274 1.39 -33.10 14.94
CA HIS A 274 2.64 -32.74 14.27
C HIS A 274 2.40 -31.62 13.26
N LYS A 275 1.35 -31.75 12.45
CA LYS A 275 0.94 -30.70 11.50
C LYS A 275 0.50 -29.43 12.22
N ALA A 276 -0.24 -29.55 13.32
CA ALA A 276 -0.65 -28.41 14.14
C ALA A 276 0.56 -27.63 14.70
N PHE A 277 1.62 -28.32 15.13
CA PHE A 277 2.87 -27.69 15.56
C PHE A 277 3.51 -26.86 14.45
N PHE A 278 3.67 -27.44 13.25
CA PHE A 278 4.28 -26.72 12.13
C PHE A 278 3.45 -25.53 11.66
N ILE A 279 2.12 -25.65 11.62
CA ILE A 279 1.23 -24.53 11.30
C ILE A 279 1.38 -23.44 12.36
N LYS A 280 1.37 -23.79 13.65
CA LYS A 280 1.51 -22.80 14.72
C LYS A 280 2.83 -22.03 14.63
N LYS A 281 3.92 -22.75 14.35
CA LYS A 281 5.24 -22.13 14.12
C LYS A 281 5.20 -21.21 12.89
N LEU A 282 4.64 -21.68 11.77
CA LEU A 282 4.52 -20.90 10.54
C LEU A 282 3.72 -19.60 10.74
N CYS A 283 2.63 -19.66 11.50
CA CYS A 283 1.85 -18.49 11.88
C CYS A 283 2.69 -17.49 12.69
N GLY A 284 3.41 -17.95 13.72
CA GLY A 284 4.27 -17.09 14.55
C GLY A 284 5.38 -16.42 13.73
N ASP A 285 6.13 -17.24 12.98
CA ASP A 285 7.26 -16.81 12.16
C ASP A 285 6.85 -15.73 11.14
N LEU A 286 5.63 -15.81 10.56
CA LEU A 286 5.15 -14.82 9.60
C LEU A 286 5.21 -13.40 10.17
N PHE A 287 4.68 -13.21 11.38
CA PHE A 287 4.60 -11.89 12.00
C PHE A 287 5.98 -11.41 12.46
N ASP A 288 6.83 -12.33 12.92
CA ASP A 288 8.18 -12.01 13.35
C ASP A 288 9.03 -11.57 12.16
N ILE A 289 8.99 -12.29 11.05
CA ILE A 289 9.60 -11.90 9.77
C ILE A 289 9.09 -10.54 9.32
N MET A 290 7.77 -10.32 9.41
CA MET A 290 7.19 -9.06 8.99
C MET A 290 7.65 -7.86 9.84
N ASN A 291 8.08 -8.10 11.08
CA ASN A 291 8.66 -7.07 11.93
C ASN A 291 10.14 -6.82 11.59
N LEU A 292 10.88 -7.84 11.12
CA LEU A 292 12.28 -7.69 10.70
C LEU A 292 12.43 -6.67 9.56
N TYR A 293 11.48 -6.59 8.64
CA TYR A 293 11.50 -5.60 7.54
C TYR A 293 11.45 -4.12 7.99
N ASN A 294 11.13 -3.87 9.26
CA ASN A 294 11.14 -2.53 9.86
C ASN A 294 12.47 -2.19 10.56
N ILE A 295 13.45 -3.09 10.53
CA ILE A 295 14.74 -2.95 11.22
C ILE A 295 15.82 -2.76 10.16
N SER A 296 16.56 -1.66 10.26
CA SER A 296 17.69 -1.35 9.38
C SER A 296 18.84 -2.37 9.48
N CYS A 297 19.63 -2.48 8.41
CA CYS A 297 20.90 -3.20 8.35
C CYS A 297 20.83 -4.73 8.59
N ILE A 298 19.67 -5.38 8.45
CA ILE A 298 19.52 -6.84 8.66
C ILE A 298 19.06 -7.61 7.41
N TYR A 299 19.28 -7.03 6.22
CA TYR A 299 18.89 -7.59 4.94
C TYR A 299 19.18 -9.10 4.77
N GLN A 300 20.40 -9.54 5.05
CA GLN A 300 20.77 -10.96 4.86
C GLN A 300 19.94 -11.90 5.73
N HIS A 301 19.62 -11.47 6.96
CA HIS A 301 18.77 -12.22 7.86
C HIS A 301 17.32 -12.24 7.36
N VAL A 302 16.77 -11.07 7.00
CA VAL A 302 15.41 -10.93 6.45
C VAL A 302 15.20 -11.81 5.22
N LYS A 303 16.16 -11.80 4.29
CA LYS A 303 16.15 -12.63 3.08
C LYS A 303 16.06 -14.11 3.43
N LYS A 304 16.95 -14.59 4.29
CA LYS A 304 16.99 -15.99 4.71
C LYS A 304 15.67 -16.41 5.37
N GLU A 305 15.15 -15.63 6.31
CA GLU A 305 13.92 -15.99 7.01
C GLU A 305 12.70 -15.97 6.09
N SER A 306 12.61 -15.01 5.17
CA SER A 306 11.50 -14.91 4.20
C SER A 306 11.45 -16.10 3.25
N ILE A 307 12.60 -16.48 2.66
CA ILE A 307 12.70 -17.65 1.77
C ILE A 307 12.36 -18.93 2.53
N ASN A 308 12.99 -19.14 3.70
CA ASN A 308 12.75 -20.32 4.52
C ASN A 308 11.27 -20.45 4.94
N TRP A 309 10.61 -19.33 5.23
CA TRP A 309 9.19 -19.33 5.56
C TRP A 309 8.33 -19.73 4.36
N CYS A 310 8.59 -19.15 3.18
CA CYS A 310 7.85 -19.47 1.95
C CYS A 310 8.05 -20.92 1.50
N GLU A 311 9.25 -21.48 1.66
CA GLU A 311 9.52 -22.90 1.43
C GLU A 311 8.72 -23.79 2.40
N ARG A 312 8.72 -23.47 3.70
CA ARG A 312 7.91 -24.21 4.68
C ARG A 312 6.42 -24.14 4.37
N TYR A 313 5.93 -22.95 4.01
CA TYR A 313 4.53 -22.72 3.62
C TYR A 313 4.15 -23.57 2.40
N LYS A 314 4.97 -23.53 1.34
CA LYS A 314 4.77 -24.31 0.11
C LYS A 314 4.82 -25.83 0.39
N ASN A 315 5.73 -26.30 1.24
CA ASN A 315 5.83 -27.72 1.58
C ASN A 315 4.61 -28.21 2.38
N LEU A 316 4.00 -27.33 3.17
CA LEU A 316 2.88 -27.67 4.04
C LEU A 316 1.52 -27.66 3.32
N PHE A 317 1.31 -26.70 2.43
CA PHE A 317 0.03 -26.46 1.74
C PHE A 317 0.06 -26.74 0.24
N GLY A 318 1.24 -27.01 -0.34
CA GLY A 318 1.43 -27.27 -1.76
C GLY A 318 1.71 -26.01 -2.59
N ALA A 319 2.03 -26.22 -3.86
CA ALA A 319 2.36 -25.15 -4.80
C ALA A 319 1.15 -24.25 -5.14
N ASP A 320 -0.06 -24.81 -5.15
CA ASP A 320 -1.30 -24.08 -5.49
C ASP A 320 -1.70 -23.04 -4.45
N ALA A 321 -1.23 -23.20 -3.19
CA ALA A 321 -1.42 -22.24 -2.12
C ALA A 321 -0.54 -20.99 -2.27
N VAL A 322 0.52 -21.03 -3.10
CA VAL A 322 1.44 -19.91 -3.27
C VAL A 322 0.76 -18.78 -4.05
N THR A 323 0.44 -17.71 -3.32
CA THR A 323 -0.15 -16.51 -3.91
C THR A 323 0.92 -15.54 -4.41
N ILE A 324 0.48 -14.50 -5.11
CA ILE A 324 1.36 -13.40 -5.49
C ILE A 324 2.04 -12.73 -4.29
N TYR A 325 1.36 -12.63 -3.14
CA TYR A 325 1.93 -12.00 -1.96
C TYR A 325 3.03 -12.87 -1.35
N SER A 326 2.86 -14.19 -1.34
CA SER A 326 3.91 -15.15 -0.96
C SER A 326 5.10 -15.07 -1.92
N HIS A 327 4.84 -15.00 -3.23
CA HIS A 327 5.88 -14.80 -4.24
C HIS A 327 6.67 -13.51 -4.02
N VAL A 328 5.98 -12.41 -3.68
CA VAL A 328 6.63 -11.12 -3.37
C VAL A 328 7.47 -11.22 -2.11
N LEU A 329 6.96 -11.83 -1.03
CA LEU A 329 7.72 -12.05 0.21
C LEU A 329 9.01 -12.83 -0.05
N ASP A 330 8.92 -13.84 -0.92
CA ASP A 330 10.02 -14.75 -1.23
C ASP A 330 11.04 -14.23 -2.25
N ASN A 331 10.65 -13.37 -3.20
CA ASN A 331 11.54 -12.96 -4.29
C ASN A 331 11.93 -11.49 -4.23
N HIS A 332 11.04 -10.61 -3.75
CA HIS A 332 11.16 -9.17 -3.99
C HIS A 332 11.25 -8.35 -2.69
N ALA A 333 10.55 -8.77 -1.63
CA ALA A 333 10.43 -7.98 -0.40
C ALA A 333 11.81 -7.68 0.22
N PHE A 334 12.70 -8.68 0.30
CA PHE A 334 14.06 -8.44 0.79
C PHE A 334 14.88 -7.55 -0.15
N GLU A 335 14.65 -7.56 -1.46
CA GLU A 335 15.39 -6.68 -2.37
C GLU A 335 14.96 -5.23 -2.16
N PHE A 336 13.67 -4.98 -1.95
CA PHE A 336 13.20 -3.66 -1.55
C PHE A 336 13.75 -3.25 -0.19
N HIS A 337 13.90 -4.19 0.74
CA HIS A 337 14.54 -3.90 2.03
C HIS A 337 16.03 -3.61 1.88
N GLN A 338 16.72 -4.23 0.93
CA GLN A 338 18.10 -3.90 0.60
C GLN A 338 18.23 -2.46 0.08
N GLU A 339 17.30 -2.08 -0.81
CA GLU A 339 17.28 -0.76 -1.45
C GLU A 339 16.88 0.35 -0.47
N TYR A 340 15.88 0.08 0.39
CA TYR A 340 15.26 1.11 1.22
C TYR A 340 15.61 1.05 2.71
N ASP A 341 16.32 0.00 3.12
CA ASP A 341 16.77 -0.31 4.49
C ASP A 341 15.65 -0.54 5.53
N ASN A 342 14.53 0.19 5.44
CA ASN A 342 13.40 0.08 6.35
C ASN A 342 12.07 0.21 5.61
N LEU A 343 11.41 -0.92 5.33
CA LEU A 343 10.12 -0.93 4.61
C LEU A 343 8.96 -0.36 5.43
N GLY A 344 9.12 -0.29 6.76
CA GLY A 344 8.13 0.31 7.65
C GLY A 344 7.83 1.76 7.31
N LEU A 345 8.83 2.51 6.83
CA LEU A 345 8.68 3.93 6.44
C LEU A 345 7.83 4.11 5.17
N TYR A 346 7.76 3.07 4.34
CA TYR A 346 7.08 3.06 3.04
C TYR A 346 5.65 2.54 3.10
N THR A 347 5.12 2.28 4.30
CA THR A 347 3.74 1.78 4.45
C THR A 347 2.68 2.84 4.11
N LEU A 348 1.50 2.37 3.71
CA LEU A 348 0.31 3.21 3.42
C LEU A 348 -0.48 3.66 4.66
N GLN A 349 0.04 3.44 5.88
CA GLN A 349 -0.75 3.63 7.10
C GLN A 349 -1.17 5.08 7.35
N ASP A 350 -0.30 6.02 7.01
CA ASP A 350 -0.56 7.45 7.06
C ASP A 350 -1.66 7.86 6.07
N ASN A 351 -1.63 7.30 4.85
CA ASN A 351 -2.65 7.52 3.83
C ASN A 351 -4.01 6.91 4.21
N GLU A 352 -4.05 5.73 4.82
CA GLU A 352 -5.28 5.13 5.35
C GLU A 352 -5.91 6.02 6.44
N LYS A 353 -5.10 6.47 7.42
CA LYS A 353 -5.56 7.43 8.43
C LYS A 353 -6.04 8.73 7.80
N PHE A 354 -5.36 9.21 6.75
CA PHE A 354 -5.77 10.40 6.02
C PHE A 354 -7.13 10.22 5.34
N ASN A 355 -7.39 9.05 4.77
CA ASN A 355 -8.68 8.69 4.17
C ASN A 355 -9.80 8.63 5.24
N ASP A 356 -9.51 8.12 6.44
CA ASP A 356 -10.47 8.10 7.55
C ASP A 356 -10.89 9.52 7.96
N VAL A 357 -9.93 10.41 8.21
CA VAL A 357 -10.22 11.82 8.57
C VAL A 357 -10.95 12.53 7.42
N THR A 358 -10.56 12.25 6.18
CA THR A 358 -11.23 12.78 4.98
C THR A 358 -12.68 12.35 4.88
N THR A 359 -12.97 11.09 5.20
CA THR A 359 -14.33 10.55 5.22
C THR A 359 -15.17 11.23 6.29
N ILE A 360 -14.62 11.40 7.49
CA ILE A 360 -15.29 12.13 8.59
C ILE A 360 -15.60 13.57 8.17
N ASP A 361 -14.62 14.28 7.60
CA ASP A 361 -14.79 15.66 7.11
C ASP A 361 -15.86 15.77 6.02
N PHE A 362 -16.00 14.76 5.16
CA PHE A 362 -17.08 14.71 4.17
C PHE A 362 -18.46 14.64 4.82
N PHE A 363 -18.62 13.78 5.81
CA PHE A 363 -19.90 13.61 6.50
C PHE A 363 -20.26 14.83 7.36
N MET A 364 -19.27 15.53 7.91
CA MET A 364 -19.47 16.77 8.67
C MET A 364 -19.69 18.00 7.77
N SER A 365 -19.40 17.93 6.47
CA SER A 365 -19.59 19.06 5.56
C SER A 365 -21.07 19.32 5.26
N THR A 366 -21.49 20.57 5.44
CA THR A 366 -22.83 21.05 5.11
C THR A 366 -23.00 21.34 3.61
N ASN A 367 -21.91 21.58 2.86
CA ASN A 367 -21.92 21.75 1.42
C ASN A 367 -21.07 20.67 0.73
N LYS A 368 -21.71 19.84 -0.08
CA LYS A 368 -21.05 18.76 -0.84
C LYS A 368 -20.78 19.11 -2.29
N ARG A 369 -21.23 20.27 -2.78
CA ARG A 369 -20.89 20.77 -4.13
C ARG A 369 -19.40 21.11 -4.16
N ASN A 370 -18.67 20.61 -5.16
CA ASN A 370 -17.22 20.78 -5.28
C ASN A 370 -16.42 20.36 -4.03
N PHE A 371 -16.91 19.36 -3.29
CA PHE A 371 -16.30 18.90 -2.04
C PHE A 371 -14.80 18.61 -2.18
N ASN A 372 -14.36 18.01 -3.29
CA ASN A 372 -12.95 17.64 -3.47
C ASN A 372 -12.02 18.86 -3.40
N VAL A 373 -12.41 19.97 -4.02
CA VAL A 373 -11.64 21.22 -3.99
C VAL A 373 -11.67 21.82 -2.59
N GLN A 374 -12.85 21.87 -1.96
CA GLN A 374 -13.01 22.41 -0.62
C GLN A 374 -12.22 21.61 0.43
N LEU A 375 -12.18 20.29 0.30
CA LEU A 375 -11.42 19.42 1.18
C LEU A 375 -9.92 19.66 1.03
N LEU A 376 -9.41 19.72 -0.21
CA LEU A 376 -8.01 20.02 -0.47
C LEU A 376 -7.62 21.37 0.15
N GLN A 377 -8.44 22.40 -0.08
CA GLN A 377 -8.25 23.74 0.49
C GLN A 377 -8.32 23.75 2.02
N LYS A 378 -9.32 23.06 2.61
CA LYS A 378 -9.46 22.95 4.06
C LYS A 378 -8.22 22.32 4.69
N ARG A 379 -7.67 21.26 4.07
CA ARG A 379 -6.46 20.57 4.55
C ARG A 379 -5.23 21.46 4.50
N VAL A 380 -4.98 22.10 3.36
CA VAL A 380 -3.86 23.04 3.23
C VAL A 380 -4.01 24.18 4.24
N ARG A 381 -5.22 24.72 4.42
CA ARG A 381 -5.49 25.79 5.39
C ARG A 381 -5.22 25.35 6.84
N LEU A 382 -5.68 24.17 7.24
CA LEU A 382 -5.42 23.64 8.58
C LEU A 382 -3.92 23.50 8.82
N ARG A 383 -3.17 23.01 7.82
CA ARG A 383 -1.72 22.89 7.92
C ARG A 383 -1.02 24.23 8.06
N LEU A 384 -1.45 25.26 7.31
CA LEU A 384 -0.91 26.61 7.44
C LEU A 384 -1.13 27.18 8.85
N VAL A 385 -2.30 26.92 9.44
CA VAL A 385 -2.60 27.30 10.82
C VAL A 385 -1.68 26.57 11.80
N ASP A 386 -1.45 25.27 11.61
CA ASP A 386 -0.58 24.46 12.48
C ASP A 386 0.87 24.96 12.50
N ILE A 387 1.37 25.50 11.39
CA ILE A 387 2.72 26.10 11.31
C ILE A 387 2.78 27.56 11.75
N GLY A 388 1.74 28.06 12.43
CA GLY A 388 1.71 29.42 12.98
C GLY A 388 1.48 30.52 11.96
N LEU A 389 1.24 30.18 10.68
CA LEU A 389 0.84 31.15 9.67
C LEU A 389 -0.65 31.46 9.86
N LYS A 390 -0.93 32.60 10.51
CA LYS A 390 -2.29 33.14 10.54
C LYS A 390 -2.70 33.41 9.09
N PRO A 391 -3.78 32.79 8.57
CA PRO A 391 -4.28 33.12 7.26
C PRO A 391 -4.76 34.56 7.31
N GLN A 392 -3.96 35.51 6.85
CA GLN A 392 -4.39 36.89 6.73
C GLN A 392 -5.43 36.95 5.61
N GLY A 393 -6.69 36.77 6.00
CA GLY A 393 -7.85 36.84 5.14
C GLY A 393 -8.05 35.60 4.26
N ALA A 394 -9.28 35.11 4.22
CA ALA A 394 -9.76 34.19 3.19
C ALA A 394 -9.47 34.69 1.76
N LEU A 395 -9.17 35.99 1.57
CA LEU A 395 -8.79 36.61 0.30
C LEU A 395 -7.37 36.25 -0.20
N ALA A 396 -6.37 36.08 0.68
CA ALA A 396 -5.01 35.72 0.28
C ALA A 396 -4.91 34.23 -0.08
N LEU A 397 -5.59 33.37 0.69
CA LEU A 397 -5.81 31.97 0.32
C LEU A 397 -6.67 31.86 -0.94
N ASN A 398 -7.75 32.65 -1.06
CA ASN A 398 -8.51 32.67 -2.31
C ASN A 398 -7.67 33.16 -3.49
N LYS A 399 -6.71 34.08 -3.34
CA LYS A 399 -5.77 34.43 -4.43
C LYS A 399 -4.79 33.30 -4.78
N LEU A 400 -4.31 32.55 -3.79
CA LEU A 400 -3.55 31.31 -3.98
C LEU A 400 -4.39 30.20 -4.65
N PHE A 401 -5.71 30.20 -4.43
CA PHE A 401 -6.63 29.15 -4.88
C PHE A 401 -7.54 29.53 -6.06
N SER A 402 -7.65 30.81 -6.45
CA SER A 402 -8.50 31.30 -7.54
C SER A 402 -7.84 31.19 -8.91
N ASN A 403 -6.51 31.04 -8.93
CA ASN A 403 -5.72 30.83 -10.15
C ASN A 403 -5.29 29.37 -10.28
N TRP A 404 -6.24 28.42 -10.21
CA TRP A 404 -5.97 27.01 -10.49
C TRP A 404 -5.89 26.73 -12.00
N MET A 405 -4.96 27.43 -12.63
CA MET A 405 -4.05 26.95 -13.65
C MET A 405 -2.76 27.78 -13.51
N ILE A 406 -1.68 27.11 -13.08
CA ILE A 406 -0.26 27.45 -13.33
C ILE A 406 0.37 28.60 -12.50
N LYS A 407 1.58 28.28 -11.99
CA LYS A 407 2.70 29.13 -11.55
C LYS A 407 2.55 29.87 -10.21
N ASP A 408 3.47 29.53 -9.31
CA ASP A 408 3.92 30.36 -8.19
C ASP A 408 3.00 30.52 -6.97
N THR A 409 2.72 29.40 -6.30
CA THR A 409 2.40 29.41 -4.85
C THR A 409 3.57 29.99 -4.02
N VAL A 410 4.78 29.97 -4.59
CA VAL A 410 6.04 30.45 -3.99
C VAL A 410 6.02 31.93 -3.64
N SER A 411 5.35 32.80 -4.40
CA SER A 411 5.39 34.25 -4.14
C SER A 411 4.76 34.64 -2.80
N ALA A 412 3.84 33.83 -2.26
CA ALA A 412 3.22 34.08 -0.96
C ALA A 412 4.01 33.47 0.21
N ILE A 413 4.72 32.36 -0.02
CA ILE A 413 5.52 31.68 1.02
C ILE A 413 6.94 32.26 1.10
N SER A 414 7.52 32.73 0.00
CA SER A 414 8.84 33.39 0.00
C SER A 414 8.79 34.86 0.44
N ALA A 415 7.60 35.45 0.53
CA ALA A 415 7.38 36.79 1.09
C ALA A 415 7.18 36.78 2.63
N ILE A 416 7.07 35.59 3.23
CA ILE A 416 7.04 35.34 4.68
C ILE A 416 8.39 34.72 5.08
#